data_AF-A0A7C4CKE9-F1
#
_entry.id   AF-A0A7C4CKE9-F1
#
_cell.length_a   1.000
_cell.length_b   1.000
_cell.length_c   1.000
_cell.angle_alpha   90.00
_cell.angle_beta   90.00
_cell.angle_gamma   90.00
#
_symmetry.space_group_name_H-M   'P 1'
#
loop_
_entity.id
_entity.type
_entity.pdbx_description
1 polymer ?
#
loop_
_entity_poly.entity_id
_entity_poly.type
_entity_poly.pdbx_seq_one_letter_code
_entity_poly.pdbx_strand_id
1 'polypeptide(L)'
;MDLDERLFRLIYKPDGIYVSISTLHGRVKPPLDIGEYQRKLLEEAKLTNAVLVYRDKAFFLHITINRTVPEPKGSNPVGVDIGMKNLLVASNGFKAKGGEILHKRRHFRELRSSLQAKGTASARRRLKRLSGRERRYVNTVLHQVSRAFINSLREGDIVVMEKLTGIRNSTKHRRSQNGGLPRLGFPQASVLH
;
A
#
# COMPACT_ATOMS: atom_id res chain seq x y z
N MET A 1 -3.73 15.40 -14.01
CA MET A 1 -2.76 16.04 -14.90
C MET A 1 -1.40 15.49 -14.55
N ASP A 2 -0.68 14.94 -15.53
CA ASP A 2 0.70 14.51 -15.32
C ASP A 2 1.62 15.74 -15.39
N LEU A 3 2.61 15.78 -14.51
CA LEU A 3 3.57 16.88 -14.39
C LEU A 3 4.96 16.25 -14.43
N ASP A 4 5.67 16.48 -15.53
CA ASP A 4 7.08 16.15 -15.65
C ASP A 4 7.96 17.16 -14.88
N GLU A 5 9.24 16.86 -14.69
CA GLU A 5 10.23 17.70 -13.96
C GLU A 5 10.26 19.18 -14.40
N ARG A 6 9.82 19.50 -15.63
CA ARG A 6 9.73 20.88 -16.14
C ARG A 6 8.48 21.62 -15.66
N LEU A 7 7.40 20.90 -15.35
CA LEU A 7 6.09 21.43 -15.01
C LEU A 7 5.85 21.54 -13.50
N PHE A 8 6.63 20.83 -12.68
CA PHE A 8 6.60 20.95 -11.22
C PHE A 8 7.99 21.21 -10.62
N ARG A 9 8.06 22.05 -9.59
CA ARG A 9 9.28 22.25 -8.78
C ARG A 9 8.88 22.41 -7.32
N LEU A 10 9.59 21.76 -6.41
CA LEU A 10 9.47 22.05 -4.97
C LEU A 10 10.26 23.30 -4.61
N ILE A 11 9.65 24.17 -3.82
CA ILE A 11 10.25 25.37 -3.26
C ILE A 11 10.24 25.21 -1.75
N TYR A 12 11.44 25.15 -1.17
CA TYR A 12 11.64 25.09 0.27
C TYR A 12 11.77 26.52 0.78
N LYS A 13 10.93 26.88 1.74
CA LYS A 13 10.97 28.16 2.43
C LYS A 13 10.99 27.93 3.95
N PRO A 14 11.40 28.92 4.75
CA PRO A 14 11.43 28.80 6.22
C PRO A 14 10.05 28.48 6.83
N ASP A 15 8.98 28.93 6.18
CA ASP A 15 7.58 28.76 6.59
C ASP A 15 6.92 27.46 6.08
N GLY A 16 7.53 26.78 5.10
CA GLY A 16 6.96 25.55 4.55
C GLY A 16 7.52 25.12 3.20
N ILE A 17 6.97 24.04 2.67
CA ILE A 17 7.31 23.52 1.34
C ILE A 17 6.15 23.89 0.41
N TYR A 18 6.48 24.45 -0.74
CA TYR A 18 5.53 24.87 -1.77
C TYR A 18 5.79 24.09 -3.06
N VAL A 19 4.76 23.87 -3.87
CA VAL A 19 4.92 23.30 -5.21
C VAL A 19 4.62 24.35 -6.24
N SER A 20 5.56 24.61 -7.13
CA SER A 20 5.35 25.44 -8.29
C SER A 20 4.81 24.60 -9.44
N ILE A 21 3.51 24.69 -9.71
CA ILE A 21 2.80 23.93 -10.75
C ILE A 21 2.50 24.84 -11.93
N SER A 22 2.86 24.42 -13.15
CA SER A 22 2.48 25.13 -14.37
C SER A 22 1.03 24.81 -14.74
N THR A 23 0.21 25.84 -14.94
CA THR A 23 -1.19 25.74 -15.38
C THR A 23 -1.39 26.51 -16.69
N LEU A 24 -2.55 26.35 -17.33
CA LEU A 24 -2.92 27.08 -18.55
C LEU A 24 -2.89 28.61 -18.39
N HIS A 25 -3.07 29.11 -17.17
CA HIS A 25 -3.15 30.54 -16.86
C HIS A 25 -1.89 31.07 -16.14
N GLY A 26 -0.79 30.31 -16.18
CA GLY A 26 0.46 30.65 -15.50
C GLY A 26 0.81 29.68 -14.37
N ARG A 27 1.77 30.07 -13.52
CA ARG A 27 2.34 29.18 -12.50
C ARG A 27 1.75 29.45 -11.12
N VAL A 28 1.17 28.43 -10.50
CA VAL A 28 0.58 28.51 -9.15
C VAL A 28 1.55 27.88 -8.15
N LYS A 29 1.63 28.45 -6.95
CA LYS A 29 2.55 28.00 -5.89
C LYS A 29 1.80 27.64 -4.59
N PRO A 30 0.94 26.62 -4.58
CA PRO A 30 0.28 26.21 -3.33
C PRO A 30 1.28 25.66 -2.30
N PRO A 31 1.02 25.88 -0.99
CA PRO A 31 1.73 25.16 0.06
C PRO A 31 1.38 23.67 0.03
N LEU A 32 2.34 22.82 0.38
CA LEU A 32 2.12 21.39 0.63
C LEU A 32 1.72 21.18 2.08
N ASP A 33 0.54 20.62 2.28
CA ASP A 33 0.12 20.07 3.55
C ASP A 33 0.73 18.67 3.73
N ILE A 34 1.94 18.62 4.29
CA ILE A 34 2.71 17.39 4.50
C ILE A 34 3.33 17.34 5.90
N GLY A 35 3.28 16.15 6.51
CA GLY A 35 3.90 15.86 7.81
C GLY A 35 5.40 15.63 7.72
N GLU A 36 6.06 15.53 8.89
CA GLU A 36 7.53 15.41 8.99
C GLU A 36 8.11 14.22 8.23
N TYR A 37 7.42 13.08 8.24
CA TYR A 37 7.87 11.88 7.52
C TYR A 37 7.96 12.13 6.02
N GLN A 38 6.94 12.76 5.44
CA GLN A 38 6.95 13.11 4.02
C GLN A 38 8.03 14.15 3.70
N ARG A 39 8.29 15.10 4.61
CA ARG A 39 9.36 16.10 4.43
C ARG A 39 10.73 15.45 4.30
N LYS A 40 11.08 14.55 5.23
CA LYS A 40 12.33 13.79 5.18
C LYS A 40 12.46 12.96 3.89
N LEU A 41 11.37 12.34 3.45
CA LEU A 41 11.37 11.60 2.19
C LEU A 41 11.64 12.49 0.96
N LEU A 42 11.15 13.73 0.95
CA LEU A 42 11.35 14.66 -0.15
C LEU A 42 12.72 15.35 -0.12
N GLU A 43 13.36 15.45 1.04
CA GLU A 43 14.73 15.99 1.18
C GLU A 43 15.79 15.00 0.67
N GLU A 44 15.60 13.71 0.94
CA GLU A 44 16.60 12.67 0.64
C GLU A 44 16.48 12.05 -0.77
N ALA A 45 15.42 12.36 -1.52
CA ALA A 45 15.08 11.64 -2.74
C ALA A 45 15.07 12.54 -3.99
N LYS A 46 15.46 11.96 -5.14
CA LYS A 46 15.34 12.63 -6.43
C LYS A 46 13.90 12.55 -6.91
N LEU A 47 13.27 13.70 -7.09
CA LEU A 47 11.92 13.76 -7.65
C LEU A 47 11.98 13.46 -9.15
N THR A 48 11.03 12.67 -9.65
CA THR A 48 10.92 12.35 -11.08
C THR A 48 9.65 12.95 -11.67
N ASN A 49 8.48 12.39 -11.33
CA ASN A 49 7.20 12.82 -11.88
C ASN A 49 6.21 13.16 -10.77
N ALA A 50 5.23 14.01 -11.07
CA ALA A 50 4.14 14.29 -10.15
C ALA A 50 2.79 14.28 -10.86
N VAL A 51 1.77 13.63 -10.27
CA VAL A 51 0.41 13.63 -10.82
C VAL A 51 -0.51 14.44 -9.93
N LEU A 52 -1.12 15.48 -10.49
CA LEU A 52 -2.17 16.23 -9.82
C LEU A 52 -3.53 15.55 -10.02
N VAL A 53 -4.19 15.21 -8.92
CA VAL A 53 -5.49 14.53 -8.88
C VAL A 53 -6.47 15.36 -8.07
N TYR A 54 -7.67 15.60 -8.61
CA TYR A 54 -8.77 16.18 -7.87
C TYR A 54 -9.72 15.07 -7.42
N ARG A 55 -9.93 14.95 -6.10
CA ARG A 55 -10.78 13.92 -5.51
C ARG A 55 -11.38 14.42 -4.20
N ASP A 56 -12.62 14.02 -3.91
CA ASP A 56 -13.27 14.30 -2.63
C ASP A 56 -13.24 15.81 -2.25
N LYS A 57 -13.37 16.68 -3.25
CA LYS A 57 -13.29 18.16 -3.16
C LYS A 57 -11.93 18.73 -2.74
N ALA A 58 -10.86 17.94 -2.86
CA ALA A 58 -9.49 18.36 -2.58
C ALA A 58 -8.54 18.02 -3.73
N PHE A 59 -7.45 18.78 -3.83
CA PHE A 59 -6.35 18.52 -4.75
C PHE A 59 -5.27 17.71 -4.03
N PHE A 60 -4.81 16.63 -4.67
CA PHE A 60 -3.73 15.78 -4.21
C PHE A 60 -2.62 15.79 -5.24
N LEU A 61 -1.39 15.97 -4.79
CA LEU A 61 -0.21 15.85 -5.64
C LEU A 61 0.53 14.56 -5.29
N HIS A 62 0.52 13.61 -6.22
CA HIS A 62 1.26 12.36 -6.09
C HIS A 62 2.66 12.54 -6.67
N ILE A 63 3.63 12.81 -5.81
CA ILE A 63 5.04 12.94 -6.20
C ILE A 63 5.68 11.56 -6.20
N THR A 64 6.30 11.19 -7.31
CA THR A 64 7.14 10.01 -7.44
C THR A 64 8.57 10.38 -7.10
N ILE A 65 9.15 9.63 -6.16
CA ILE A 65 10.52 9.82 -5.71
C ILE A 65 11.35 8.59 -6.10
N ASN A 66 12.56 8.83 -6.56
CA ASN A 66 13.58 7.81 -6.75
C ASN A 66 14.60 7.93 -5.63
N ARG A 67 14.82 6.82 -4.92
CA ARG A 67 15.76 6.73 -3.81
C ARG A 67 16.57 5.45 -3.97
N THR A 68 17.88 5.59 -3.87
CA THR A 68 18.78 4.44 -3.73
C THR A 68 18.56 3.82 -2.35
N VAL A 69 18.06 2.59 -2.33
CA VAL A 69 17.94 1.80 -1.09
C VAL A 69 19.27 1.07 -0.91
N PRO A 70 19.92 1.16 0.27
CA PRO A 70 21.15 0.41 0.50
C PRO A 70 20.88 -1.09 0.38
N GLU A 71 21.83 -1.83 -0.19
CA GLU A 71 21.78 -3.29 -0.19
C GLU A 71 21.63 -3.80 1.25
N PRO A 72 20.79 -4.83 1.50
CA PRO A 72 20.64 -5.39 2.82
C PRO A 72 21.99 -5.94 3.30
N LYS A 73 22.48 -5.42 4.43
CA LYS A 73 23.71 -5.87 5.09
C LYS A 73 23.33 -6.79 6.24
N GLY A 74 23.71 -8.06 6.13
CA GLY A 74 23.40 -9.09 7.11
C GLY A 74 23.84 -10.46 6.63
N SER A 75 23.90 -11.43 7.53
CA SER A 75 24.35 -12.79 7.23
C SER A 75 23.32 -13.85 7.59
N ASN A 76 22.17 -13.45 8.16
CA ASN A 76 21.14 -14.36 8.61
C ASN A 76 19.89 -14.26 7.72
N PRO A 77 19.73 -15.13 6.71
CA PRO A 77 18.55 -15.10 5.84
C PRO A 77 17.31 -15.62 6.58
N VAL A 78 16.27 -14.78 6.64
CA VAL A 78 14.93 -15.12 7.12
C VAL A 78 14.01 -15.28 5.92
N GLY A 79 13.72 -16.51 5.54
CA GLY A 79 12.79 -16.84 4.46
C GLY A 79 11.35 -16.56 4.88
N VAL A 80 10.57 -15.93 4.00
CA VAL A 80 9.18 -15.55 4.25
C VAL A 80 8.25 -16.10 3.16
N ASP A 81 7.18 -16.80 3.59
CA ASP A 81 6.06 -17.23 2.77
C ASP A 81 4.79 -16.43 3.12
N ILE A 82 4.05 -15.99 2.10
CA ILE A 82 2.83 -15.18 2.22
C ILE A 82 1.69 -15.87 1.51
N GLY A 83 0.59 -16.13 2.22
CA GLY A 83 -0.57 -16.82 1.69
C GLY A 83 -1.91 -16.30 2.20
N MET A 84 -2.99 -16.97 1.76
CA MET A 84 -4.34 -16.66 2.23
C MET A 84 -4.69 -17.30 3.57
N LYS A 85 -4.26 -18.56 3.78
CA LYS A 85 -4.52 -19.29 5.05
C LYS A 85 -3.58 -18.85 6.16
N ASN A 86 -2.30 -18.66 5.82
CA ASN A 86 -1.30 -18.03 6.66
C ASN A 86 -0.89 -16.74 5.97
N LEU A 87 -1.09 -15.59 6.60
CA LEU A 87 -0.76 -14.29 6.01
C LEU A 87 0.74 -14.09 5.87
N LEU A 88 1.50 -14.64 6.82
CA LEU A 88 2.96 -14.62 6.79
C LEU A 88 3.46 -15.79 7.63
N VAL A 89 4.41 -16.55 7.09
CA VAL A 89 5.19 -17.56 7.81
C VAL A 89 6.66 -17.28 7.54
N ALA A 90 7.50 -17.28 8.56
CA ALA A 90 8.92 -17.05 8.41
C ALA A 90 9.76 -18.16 9.04
N SER A 91 10.96 -18.39 8.50
CA SER A 91 11.90 -19.42 8.98
C SER A 91 12.39 -19.18 10.41
N ASN A 92 12.32 -17.93 10.90
CA ASN A 92 12.62 -17.57 12.29
C ASN A 92 11.50 -17.97 13.28
N GLY A 93 10.47 -18.68 12.83
CA GLY A 93 9.36 -19.17 13.65
C GLY A 93 8.16 -18.22 13.73
N PHE A 94 8.23 -17.02 13.12
CA PHE A 94 7.09 -16.11 13.08
C PHE A 94 5.96 -16.68 12.22
N LYS A 95 4.72 -16.61 12.71
CA LYS A 95 3.53 -17.09 11.99
C LYS A 95 2.30 -16.24 12.27
N ALA A 96 1.70 -15.71 11.21
CA ALA A 96 0.44 -14.99 11.25
C ALA A 96 -0.66 -15.77 10.49
N LYS A 97 -1.75 -16.12 11.19
CA LYS A 97 -2.90 -16.82 10.60
C LYS A 97 -3.83 -15.84 9.86
N GLY A 98 -4.39 -16.26 8.74
CA GLY A 98 -5.32 -15.48 7.91
C GLY A 98 -6.81 -15.76 8.12
N GLY A 99 -7.15 -16.63 9.08
CA GLY A 99 -8.52 -17.09 9.32
C GLY A 99 -9.51 -15.95 9.54
N GLU A 100 -9.15 -14.95 10.35
CA GLU A 100 -10.01 -13.80 10.63
C GLU A 100 -10.32 -12.96 9.39
N ILE A 101 -9.29 -12.73 8.55
CA ILE A 101 -9.46 -12.03 7.27
C ILE A 101 -10.40 -12.82 6.36
N LEU A 102 -10.22 -14.14 6.24
CA LEU A 102 -11.09 -14.99 5.42
C LEU A 102 -12.53 -14.96 5.92
N HIS A 103 -12.73 -15.04 7.23
CA HIS A 103 -14.05 -14.95 7.86
C HIS A 103 -14.71 -13.59 7.61
N LYS A 104 -13.98 -12.48 7.79
CA LYS A 104 -14.49 -11.14 7.50
C LYS A 104 -14.80 -10.94 6.01
N ARG A 105 -13.94 -11.40 5.10
CA ARG A 105 -14.19 -11.36 3.65
C ARG A 105 -15.47 -12.12 3.28
N ARG A 106 -15.71 -13.28 3.91
CA ARG A 106 -16.96 -14.04 3.74
C ARG A 106 -18.16 -13.24 4.23
N HIS A 107 -18.11 -12.74 5.45
CA HIS A 107 -19.19 -11.94 6.04
C HIS A 107 -19.56 -10.71 5.19
N PHE A 108 -18.57 -9.94 4.72
CA PHE A 108 -18.82 -8.80 3.84
C PHE A 108 -19.42 -9.20 2.49
N ARG A 109 -19.05 -10.37 1.94
CA ARG A 109 -19.60 -10.90 0.69
C ARG A 109 -21.06 -11.29 0.84
N GLU A 110 -21.39 -12.02 1.90
CA GLU A 110 -22.77 -12.42 2.22
C GLU A 110 -23.65 -11.20 2.47
N LEU A 111 -23.15 -10.23 3.25
CA LEU A 111 -23.85 -8.99 3.53
C LEU A 111 -24.10 -8.17 2.25
N ARG A 112 -23.11 -8.07 1.35
CA ARG A 112 -23.29 -7.41 0.04
C ARG A 112 -24.34 -8.12 -0.79
N SER A 113 -24.25 -9.46 -0.90
CA SER A 113 -25.20 -10.27 -1.68
C SER A 113 -26.63 -10.09 -1.18
N SER A 114 -26.84 -10.14 0.14
CA SER A 114 -28.16 -9.94 0.75
C SER A 114 -28.71 -8.53 0.50
N LEU A 115 -27.88 -7.50 0.62
CA LEU A 115 -28.31 -6.11 0.38
C LEU A 115 -28.58 -5.83 -1.11
N GLN A 116 -27.79 -6.41 -2.01
CA GLN A 116 -28.00 -6.29 -3.45
C GLN A 116 -29.29 -6.97 -3.88
N ALA A 117 -29.58 -8.17 -3.35
CA ALA A 117 -30.83 -8.89 -3.62
C ALA A 117 -32.08 -8.11 -3.18
N LYS A 118 -32.01 -7.36 -2.08
CA LYS A 118 -33.15 -6.55 -1.60
C LYS A 118 -33.49 -5.37 -2.53
N GLY A 119 -32.53 -4.80 -3.25
CA GLY A 119 -32.78 -3.75 -4.24
C GLY A 119 -33.32 -2.39 -3.74
N THR A 120 -33.70 -2.26 -2.46
CA THR A 120 -34.36 -1.07 -1.91
C THR A 120 -33.43 0.14 -1.77
N ALA A 121 -34.01 1.35 -1.68
CA ALA A 121 -33.24 2.58 -1.44
C ALA A 121 -32.44 2.53 -0.12
N SER A 122 -33.00 1.95 0.94
CA SER A 122 -32.30 1.75 2.22
C SER A 122 -31.14 0.76 2.09
N ALA A 123 -31.30 -0.32 1.30
CA ALA A 123 -30.22 -1.27 1.02
C ALA A 123 -29.07 -0.62 0.23
N ARG A 124 -29.37 0.20 -0.79
CA ARG A 124 -28.37 0.97 -1.55
C ARG A 124 -27.60 1.95 -0.68
N ARG A 125 -28.28 2.68 0.22
CA ARG A 125 -27.63 3.57 1.20
C ARG A 125 -26.70 2.79 2.13
N ARG A 126 -27.11 1.60 2.59
CA ARG A 126 -26.28 0.73 3.43
C ARG A 126 -25.06 0.19 2.68
N LEU A 127 -25.20 -0.20 1.41
CA LEU A 127 -24.07 -0.58 0.54
C LEU A 127 -23.05 0.55 0.39
N LYS A 128 -23.52 1.79 0.18
CA LYS A 128 -22.65 2.98 0.12
C LYS A 128 -21.86 3.17 1.42
N ARG A 129 -22.50 3.02 2.58
CA ARG A 129 -21.83 3.10 3.90
C ARG A 129 -20.81 1.97 4.13
N LEU A 130 -21.09 0.77 3.61
CA LEU A 130 -20.18 -0.38 3.72
C LEU A 130 -18.97 -0.28 2.78
N SER A 131 -19.04 0.57 1.76
CA SER A 131 -17.98 0.74 0.77
C SER A 131 -16.63 1.02 1.43
N GLY A 132 -15.61 0.27 1.03
CA GLY A 132 -14.24 0.40 1.53
C GLY A 132 -13.99 -0.09 2.96
N ARG A 133 -15.02 -0.48 3.74
CA ARG A 133 -14.83 -0.95 5.13
C ARG A 133 -14.03 -2.25 5.21
N GLU A 134 -14.32 -3.19 4.31
CA GLU A 134 -13.56 -4.45 4.18
C GLU A 134 -12.09 -4.17 3.87
N ARG A 135 -11.82 -3.29 2.89
CA ARG A 135 -10.45 -2.93 2.50
C ARG A 135 -9.68 -2.29 3.65
N ARG A 136 -10.30 -1.35 4.39
CA ARG A 136 -9.69 -0.73 5.56
C ARG A 136 -9.34 -1.76 6.63
N TYR A 137 -10.28 -2.65 6.96
CA TYR A 137 -10.03 -3.72 7.93
C TYR A 137 -8.87 -4.63 7.51
N VAL A 138 -8.88 -5.12 6.27
CA VAL A 138 -7.79 -5.97 5.74
C VAL A 138 -6.46 -5.25 5.81
N ASN A 139 -6.40 -3.98 5.40
CA ASN A 139 -5.17 -3.19 5.44
C ASN A 139 -4.66 -3.00 6.88
N THR A 140 -5.54 -2.74 7.85
CA THR A 140 -5.15 -2.62 9.27
C THR A 140 -4.52 -3.91 9.79
N VAL A 141 -5.15 -5.07 9.53
CA VAL A 141 -4.62 -6.35 9.97
C VAL A 141 -3.27 -6.65 9.30
N LEU A 142 -3.15 -6.40 7.99
CA LEU A 142 -1.88 -6.60 7.29
C LEU A 142 -0.78 -5.69 7.80
N HIS A 143 -1.10 -4.44 8.13
CA HIS A 143 -0.15 -3.52 8.73
C HIS A 143 0.33 -4.01 10.11
N GLN A 144 -0.58 -4.49 10.95
CA GLN A 144 -0.23 -5.06 12.27
C GLN A 144 0.65 -6.31 12.13
N VAL A 145 0.33 -7.21 11.19
CA VAL A 145 1.12 -8.41 10.91
C VAL A 145 2.51 -8.05 10.39
N SER A 146 2.60 -7.13 9.44
CA SER A 146 3.88 -6.64 8.92
C SER A 146 4.73 -6.03 10.02
N ARG A 147 4.14 -5.17 10.87
CA ARG A 147 4.86 -4.55 11.99
C ARG A 147 5.32 -5.59 13.01
N ALA A 148 4.47 -6.56 13.35
CA ALA A 148 4.82 -7.63 14.27
C ALA A 148 5.96 -8.51 13.71
N PHE A 149 5.95 -8.77 12.40
CA PHE A 149 7.03 -9.50 11.74
C PHE A 149 8.35 -8.71 11.79
N ILE A 150 8.34 -7.43 11.42
CA ILE A 150 9.54 -6.57 11.52
C ILE A 150 10.07 -6.54 12.97
N ASN A 151 9.19 -6.45 13.97
CA ASN A 151 9.59 -6.49 15.38
C ASN A 151 10.16 -7.86 15.82
N SER A 152 9.90 -8.94 15.08
CA SER A 152 10.47 -10.27 15.38
C SER A 152 11.86 -10.48 14.78
N LEU A 153 12.29 -9.59 13.87
CA LEU A 153 13.61 -9.64 13.27
C LEU A 153 14.67 -9.11 14.24
N ARG A 154 15.88 -9.65 14.11
CA ARG A 154 17.07 -9.19 14.82
C ARG A 154 17.96 -8.38 13.90
N GLU A 155 18.88 -7.64 14.49
CA GLU A 155 19.91 -6.93 13.71
C GLU A 155 20.77 -7.94 12.92
N GLY A 156 20.96 -7.67 11.63
CA GLY A 156 21.65 -8.60 10.71
C GLY A 156 20.76 -9.64 10.03
N ASP A 157 19.46 -9.68 10.33
CA ASP A 157 18.50 -10.50 9.58
C ASP A 157 18.23 -9.88 8.19
N ILE A 158 18.30 -10.72 7.16
CA ILE A 158 17.93 -10.37 5.79
C ILE A 158 16.63 -11.08 5.45
N VAL A 159 15.58 -10.32 5.11
CA VAL A 159 14.31 -10.90 4.68
C VAL A 159 14.42 -11.40 3.25
N VAL A 160 14.27 -12.71 3.06
CA VAL A 160 14.27 -13.36 1.75
C VAL A 160 12.84 -13.77 1.42
N MET A 161 12.36 -13.39 0.25
CA MET A 161 11.02 -13.74 -0.22
C MET A 161 11.11 -14.51 -1.53
N GLU A 162 10.29 -15.55 -1.67
CA GLU A 162 10.22 -16.28 -2.94
C GLU A 162 9.71 -15.37 -4.07
N LYS A 163 10.31 -15.52 -5.26
CA LYS A 163 9.94 -14.77 -6.45
C LYS A 163 8.53 -15.20 -6.87
N LEU A 164 7.51 -14.38 -6.58
CA LEU A 164 6.10 -14.64 -6.91
C LEU A 164 5.79 -14.59 -8.43
N THR A 165 6.76 -14.85 -9.30
CA THR A 165 6.60 -14.94 -10.76
C THR A 165 5.94 -16.26 -11.13
N GLY A 166 4.61 -16.36 -10.99
CA GLY A 166 3.87 -17.54 -11.49
C GLY A 166 2.48 -17.77 -10.91
N ILE A 167 2.11 -17.10 -9.82
CA ILE A 167 0.89 -17.46 -9.05
C ILE A 167 -0.40 -17.19 -9.84
N ARG A 168 -0.37 -16.30 -10.84
CA ARG A 168 -1.53 -16.09 -11.73
C ARG A 168 -1.77 -17.24 -12.72
N ASN A 169 -0.78 -18.09 -12.99
CA ASN A 169 -0.86 -19.09 -14.05
C ASN A 169 -1.03 -20.54 -13.57
N SER A 170 -0.73 -20.89 -12.32
CA SER A 170 -0.65 -22.31 -11.91
C SER A 170 -1.78 -22.83 -11.01
N THR A 171 -2.84 -22.06 -10.72
CA THR A 171 -3.94 -22.57 -9.88
C THR A 171 -5.28 -22.40 -10.56
N LYS A 172 -5.91 -23.52 -10.96
CA LYS A 172 -7.33 -23.60 -11.34
C LYS A 172 -8.18 -23.14 -10.15
N HIS A 173 -8.38 -21.84 -10.00
CA HIS A 173 -9.26 -21.30 -8.97
C HIS A 173 -10.72 -21.48 -9.39
N ARG A 174 -11.47 -22.22 -8.58
CA ARG A 174 -12.94 -22.21 -8.61
C ARG A 174 -13.41 -20.79 -8.25
N ARG A 175 -14.33 -20.22 -9.03
CA ARG A 175 -14.80 -18.80 -8.97
C ARG A 175 -15.08 -18.20 -7.57
N SER A 176 -15.22 -19.01 -6.51
CA SER A 176 -15.45 -18.53 -5.14
C SER A 176 -14.18 -18.10 -4.37
N GLN A 177 -12.98 -18.34 -4.93
CA GLN A 177 -11.68 -18.02 -4.31
C GLN A 177 -10.99 -16.77 -4.88
N ASN A 178 -11.67 -15.93 -5.67
CA ASN A 178 -11.12 -14.69 -6.28
C ASN A 178 -10.75 -13.56 -5.29
N GLY A 179 -10.40 -13.89 -4.04
CA GLY A 179 -9.80 -12.95 -3.10
C GLY A 179 -8.29 -13.02 -3.25
N GLY A 180 -7.72 -12.19 -4.13
CA GLY A 180 -6.27 -12.17 -4.38
C GLY A 180 -5.42 -12.12 -3.11
N LEU A 181 -4.18 -12.58 -3.26
CA LEU A 181 -3.17 -12.60 -2.21
C LEU A 181 -3.11 -11.25 -1.49
N PRO A 182 -3.06 -11.24 -0.14
CA PRO A 182 -2.80 -10.03 0.60
C PRO A 182 -1.44 -9.47 0.20
N ARG A 183 -1.39 -8.20 -0.25
CA ARG A 183 -0.11 -7.51 -0.46
C ARG A 183 0.33 -6.93 0.87
N LEU A 184 1.42 -7.45 1.42
CA LEU A 184 2.13 -6.82 2.53
C LEU A 184 3.10 -5.81 1.94
N GLY A 185 3.09 -4.58 2.47
CA GLY A 185 4.00 -3.52 2.05
C GLY A 185 5.33 -3.65 2.77
N PHE A 186 6.20 -4.53 2.29
CA PHE A 186 7.61 -4.53 2.68
C PHE A 186 8.39 -3.64 1.71
N PRO A 187 9.38 -2.86 2.16
CA PRO A 187 10.44 -2.40 1.28
C PRO A 187 11.01 -3.63 0.56
N GLN A 188 11.17 -3.57 -0.75
CA GLN A 188 11.77 -4.66 -1.53
C GLN A 188 13.18 -4.90 -0.97
N ALA A 189 13.35 -5.95 -0.16
CA ALA A 189 14.66 -6.44 0.23
C ALA A 189 15.20 -7.20 -0.99
N SER A 190 16.39 -6.80 -1.44
CA SER A 190 17.08 -7.39 -2.58
C SER A 190 17.09 -8.92 -2.46
N VAL A 191 16.61 -9.58 -3.52
CA VAL A 191 16.72 -11.03 -3.69
C VAL A 191 18.20 -11.34 -3.92
N LEU A 192 18.87 -11.92 -2.94
CA LEU A 192 20.16 -12.56 -3.18
C LEU A 192 19.89 -13.90 -3.88
N HIS A 193 20.48 -14.04 -5.06
CA HIS A 193 20.51 -15.27 -5.85
C HIS A 193 21.37 -16.34 -5.18
#